data_AF-A0A9Q3IE44-F1
#
_entry.id   AF-A0A9Q3IE44-F1
#
_cell.length_a   1.000
_cell.length_b   1.000
_cell.length_c   1.000
_cell.angle_alpha   90.00
_cell.angle_beta   90.00
_cell.angle_gamma   90.00
#
_symmetry.space_group_name_H-M   'P 1'
#
loop_
_entity.id
_entity.type
_entity.pdbx_description
1 polymer ?
#
loop_
_entity_poly.entity_id
_entity_poly.type
_entity_poly.pdbx_seq_one_letter_code
_entity_poly.pdbx_strand_id
1 'polypeptide(L)'
;MDLPPLSYHDSLEELWDEVEEPEEIGTVMKVVPSGYHQYLDVFSKVKAETLSSHRACDHHIELEGSLSPDGVIYSLSTQESDTLRA
;
A
#
# COMPACT_ATOMS: atom_id res chain seq x y z
N MET A 1 -31.61 19.75 -1.76
CA MET A 1 -30.63 19.26 -2.75
C MET A 1 -29.67 18.41 -1.97
N ASP A 2 -30.04 17.15 -1.74
CA ASP A 2 -29.18 16.20 -1.03
C ASP A 2 -28.09 15.74 -2.01
N LEU A 3 -26.82 15.96 -1.63
CA LEU A 3 -25.69 15.46 -2.39
C LEU A 3 -25.66 13.93 -2.27
N PRO A 4 -25.44 13.18 -3.36
CA PRO A 4 -25.23 11.75 -3.26
C PRO A 4 -23.94 11.48 -2.45
N PRO A 5 -23.89 10.38 -1.67
CA PRO A 5 -22.66 10.00 -0.99
C PRO A 5 -21.60 9.70 -2.06
N LEU A 6 -20.40 10.26 -1.89
CA LEU A 6 -19.25 9.91 -2.72
C LEU A 6 -19.01 8.41 -2.55
N SER A 7 -19.41 7.59 -3.54
CA SER A 7 -19.03 6.18 -3.57
C SER A 7 -17.56 6.11 -3.92
N TYR A 8 -16.73 6.12 -2.87
CA TYR A 8 -15.27 6.16 -2.91
C TYR A 8 -14.61 4.91 -3.53
N HIS A 9 -15.41 3.97 -4.05
CA HIS A 9 -14.93 2.67 -4.51
C HIS A 9 -14.42 2.66 -5.95
N ASP A 10 -14.75 3.67 -6.77
CA ASP A 10 -14.49 3.61 -8.22
C ASP A 10 -13.26 4.43 -8.65
N SER A 11 -12.85 5.44 -7.88
CA SER A 11 -11.82 6.40 -8.32
C SER A 11 -10.38 6.03 -7.93
N LEU A 12 -10.17 4.91 -7.24
CA LEU A 12 -8.84 4.52 -6.72
C LEU A 12 -8.25 3.33 -7.48
N GLU A 13 -9.07 2.48 -8.11
CA GLU A 13 -8.61 1.42 -9.03
C GLU A 13 -8.13 2.02 -10.36
N GLU A 14 -8.85 3.01 -10.91
CA GLU A 14 -8.47 3.67 -12.18
C GLU A 14 -7.12 4.42 -12.11
N LEU A 15 -6.66 4.82 -10.93
CA LEU A 15 -5.45 5.63 -10.76
C LEU A 15 -4.15 4.80 -10.75
N TRP A 16 -4.24 3.49 -10.51
CA TRP A 16 -3.06 2.60 -10.41
C TRP A 16 -2.85 1.72 -11.65
N ASP A 17 -3.84 1.65 -12.54
CA ASP A 17 -3.74 0.91 -13.81
C ASP A 17 -2.94 1.67 -14.89
N GLU A 18 -2.68 2.98 -14.70
CA GLU A 18 -2.00 3.82 -15.73
C GLU A 18 -0.47 3.86 -15.63
N VAL A 19 0.17 3.20 -14.65
CA VAL A 19 1.64 3.29 -14.42
C VAL A 19 2.36 1.93 -14.47
N GLU A 20 1.79 0.94 -15.15
CA GLU A 20 2.48 -0.34 -15.36
C GLU A 20 3.36 -0.26 -16.63
N GLU A 21 4.66 0.05 -16.47
CA GLU A 21 5.58 0.07 -17.60
C GLU A 21 5.68 -1.34 -18.22
N PRO A 22 5.32 -1.52 -19.51
CA PRO A 22 5.20 -2.84 -20.14
C PRO A 22 6.53 -3.61 -20.23
N GLU A 23 7.66 -2.93 -20.04
CA GLU A 23 9.00 -3.52 -20.10
C GLU A 23 9.32 -4.40 -18.87
N GLU A 24 8.74 -4.12 -17.69
CA GLU A 24 8.97 -4.90 -16.47
C GLU A 24 8.31 -6.28 -16.55
N ILE A 25 7.03 -6.34 -16.98
CA ILE A 25 6.24 -7.57 -17.02
C ILE A 25 6.87 -8.59 -17.98
N GLY A 26 7.37 -8.14 -19.14
CA GLY A 26 8.02 -9.00 -20.13
C GLY A 26 9.29 -9.68 -19.63
N THR A 27 9.98 -9.08 -18.65
CA THR A 27 11.15 -9.68 -17.99
C THR A 27 10.73 -10.73 -16.98
N VAL A 28 9.71 -10.44 -16.17
CA VAL A 28 9.18 -11.34 -15.15
C VAL A 28 8.60 -12.62 -15.77
N MET A 29 7.89 -12.53 -16.89
CA MET A 29 7.31 -13.67 -17.60
C MET A 29 8.34 -14.73 -18.02
N LYS A 30 9.60 -14.35 -18.23
CA LYS A 30 10.68 -15.27 -18.62
C LYS A 30 11.18 -16.11 -17.45
N VAL A 31 11.01 -15.62 -16.22
CA VAL A 31 11.51 -16.25 -14.99
C VAL A 31 10.40 -17.01 -14.26
N VAL A 32 9.18 -16.47 -14.29
CA VAL A 32 8.03 -17.06 -13.60
C VAL A 32 7.48 -18.24 -14.41
N PRO A 33 7.25 -19.41 -13.77
CA PRO A 33 6.61 -20.54 -14.45
C PRO A 33 5.23 -20.19 -15.00
N SER A 34 4.86 -20.77 -16.14
CA SER A 34 3.61 -20.45 -16.86
C SER A 34 2.33 -20.59 -16.02
N GLY A 35 2.31 -21.54 -15.06
CA GLY A 35 1.17 -21.71 -14.16
C GLY A 35 0.90 -20.52 -13.23
N TYR A 36 1.85 -19.61 -13.07
CA TYR A 36 1.74 -18.44 -12.20
C TYR A 36 1.65 -17.13 -12.99
N HIS A 37 1.52 -17.17 -14.32
CA HIS A 37 1.42 -15.96 -15.15
C HIS A 37 0.15 -15.14 -14.86
N GLN A 38 -0.85 -15.73 -14.20
CA GLN A 38 -2.02 -14.99 -13.71
C GLN A 38 -1.74 -14.09 -12.49
N TYR A 39 -0.53 -14.18 -11.90
CA TYR A 39 -0.10 -13.43 -10.71
C TYR A 39 1.15 -12.57 -11.00
N LEU A 40 1.35 -12.15 -12.26
CA LEU A 40 2.51 -11.34 -12.62
C LEU A 40 2.51 -9.97 -11.94
N ASP A 41 1.31 -9.47 -11.63
CA ASP A 41 1.06 -8.24 -10.88
C ASP A 41 1.71 -8.26 -9.48
N VAL A 42 1.81 -9.42 -8.84
CA VAL A 42 2.48 -9.60 -7.54
C VAL A 42 3.97 -9.27 -7.61
N PHE A 43 4.57 -9.35 -8.80
CA PHE A 43 5.98 -9.02 -9.04
C PHE A 43 6.20 -7.58 -9.52
N SER A 44 5.14 -6.77 -9.63
CA SER A 44 5.25 -5.35 -9.96
C SER A 44 5.97 -4.61 -8.85
N LYS A 45 7.09 -3.96 -9.19
CA LYS A 45 7.86 -3.17 -8.24
C LYS A 45 7.05 -1.98 -7.72
N VAL A 46 6.32 -1.31 -8.61
CA VAL A 46 5.47 -0.18 -8.27
C VAL A 46 4.40 -0.59 -7.27
N LYS A 47 3.67 -1.69 -7.53
CA LYS A 47 2.63 -2.18 -6.61
C LYS A 47 3.19 -2.62 -5.26
N ALA A 48 4.43 -3.12 -5.22
CA ALA A 48 5.09 -3.50 -3.97
C ALA A 48 5.54 -2.30 -3.12
N GLU A 49 5.86 -1.16 -3.74
CA GLU A 49 6.23 0.08 -3.05
C GLU A 49 5.00 0.88 -2.57
N THR A 50 3.81 0.56 -3.08
CA THR A 50 2.54 1.15 -2.65
C THR A 50 1.84 0.31 -1.59
N LEU A 51 1.22 0.96 -0.61
CA LEU A 51 0.32 0.27 0.33
C LEU A 51 -0.87 -0.29 -0.43
N SER A 52 -1.22 -1.55 -0.19
CA SER A 52 -2.45 -2.14 -0.73
C SER A 52 -3.68 -1.37 -0.26
N SER A 53 -4.72 -1.33 -1.09
CA SER A 53 -6.02 -0.76 -0.69
C SER A 53 -6.56 -1.41 0.59
N HIS A 54 -7.32 -0.64 1.35
CA HIS A 54 -8.05 -1.15 2.51
C HIS A 54 -8.98 -2.29 2.13
N ARG A 55 -9.05 -3.32 2.99
CA ARG A 55 -9.87 -4.51 2.77
C ARG A 55 -10.79 -4.75 3.96
N ALA A 56 -11.90 -5.45 3.73
CA ALA A 56 -12.83 -5.83 4.80
C ALA A 56 -12.20 -6.75 5.86
N CYS A 57 -11.07 -7.39 5.53
CA CYS A 57 -10.28 -8.23 6.44
C CYS A 57 -9.14 -7.47 7.14
N ASP A 58 -9.03 -6.16 6.93
CA ASP A 58 -8.07 -5.35 7.68
C ASP A 58 -8.40 -5.45 9.17
N HIS A 59 -7.36 -5.49 10.01
CA HIS A 59 -7.55 -5.56 11.45
C HIS A 59 -8.21 -4.28 11.97
N HIS A 60 -9.46 -4.39 12.40
CA HIS A 60 -10.14 -3.31 13.10
C HIS A 60 -9.60 -3.22 14.54
N ILE A 61 -9.19 -2.01 14.93
CA ILE A 61 -8.78 -1.71 16.30
C ILE A 61 -9.95 -1.03 16.99
N GLU A 62 -10.61 -1.77 17.88
CA GLU A 62 -11.65 -1.21 18.75
C GLU A 62 -10.97 -0.34 19.80
N LEU A 63 -11.33 0.94 19.85
CA LEU A 63 -10.81 1.88 20.84
C LEU A 63 -11.68 1.84 22.09
N GLU A 64 -11.09 1.52 23.23
CA GLU A 64 -11.75 1.59 24.54
C GLU A 64 -11.29 2.84 25.31
N GLY A 65 -12.23 3.62 25.86
CA GLY A 65 -11.92 4.78 26.71
C GLY A 65 -11.64 6.10 25.98
N SER A 66 -10.87 6.99 26.61
CA SER A 66 -10.43 8.27 26.01
C SER A 66 -9.19 8.07 25.14
N LEU A 67 -8.96 8.97 24.17
CA LEU A 67 -7.77 8.98 23.30
C LEU A 67 -6.47 8.74 24.09
N SER A 68 -5.57 7.94 23.51
CA SER A 68 -4.26 7.66 24.09
C SER A 68 -3.56 8.96 24.49
N PRO A 69 -2.87 9.00 25.64
CA PRO A 69 -2.13 10.19 26.04
C PRO A 69 -1.03 10.48 25.01
N ASP A 70 -0.88 11.75 24.65
CA ASP A 70 0.23 12.21 23.81
C ASP A 70 1.55 11.92 24.54
N GLY A 71 2.24 10.86 24.11
CA GLY A 71 3.52 10.45 24.65
C GLY A 71 4.67 11.24 24.02
N VAL A 72 5.61 11.70 24.84
CA VAL A 72 6.87 12.25 24.33
C VAL A 72 7.71 11.10 23.79
N ILE A 73 8.11 11.17 22.53
CA ILE A 73 9.06 10.22 21.94
C ILE A 73 10.41 10.44 22.61
N TYR A 74 11.04 9.37 23.09
CA TYR A 74 12.39 9.45 23.64
C TYR A 74 13.39 9.96 22.60
N SER A 75 14.33 10.80 23.04
CA SER A 75 15.38 11.31 22.16
C SER A 75 16.23 10.17 21.62
N LEU A 76 16.30 10.06 20.31
CA LEU A 76 17.20 9.15 19.63
C LEU A 76 18.60 9.75 19.57
N SER A 77 19.63 8.91 19.60
CA SER A 77 20.99 9.31 19.25
C SER A 77 21.09 9.68 17.77
N THR A 78 22.19 10.35 17.37
CA THR A 78 22.45 10.68 15.97
C THR A 78 22.48 9.42 15.09
N GLN A 79 23.14 8.37 15.55
CA GLN A 79 23.22 7.10 14.83
C GLN A 79 21.86 6.46 14.59
N GLU A 80 21.00 6.42 15.62
CA GLU A 80 19.65 5.87 15.52
C GLU A 80 18.78 6.71 14.59
N SER A 81 18.87 8.04 14.70
CA SER A 81 18.11 8.96 13.84
C SER A 81 18.53 8.87 12.38
N ASP A 82 19.83 8.75 12.11
CA ASP A 82 20.37 8.63 10.75
C ASP A 82 19.95 7.29 10.12
N THR A 83 19.91 6.22 10.92
CA THR A 83 19.47 4.89 10.46
C THR A 83 18.00 4.89 10.04
N LEU A 84 17.13 5.61 10.75
CA LEU A 84 15.69 5.64 10.48
C LEU A 84 15.29 6.59 9.33
N ARG A 85 16.18 7.51 8.93
CA ARG A 85 15.93 8.47 7.83
C ARG A 85 16.38 7.98 6.46
N ALA A 86 17.19 6.93 6.44
CA ALA A 86 17.73 6.32 5.22
C ALA A 86 16.68 5.44 4.55
#